data_AF-A0AAD6MDQ4-F1
#
_entry.id   AF-A0AAD6MDQ4-F1
#
_cell.length_a   1.000
_cell.length_b   1.000
_cell.length_c   1.000
_cell.angle_alpha   90.00
_cell.angle_beta   90.00
_cell.angle_gamma   90.00
#
_symmetry.space_group_name_H-M   'P 1'
#
loop_
_entity.id
_entity.type
_entity.pdbx_description
1 polymer ?
#
loop_
_entity_poly.entity_id
_entity_poly.type
_entity_poly.pdbx_seq_one_letter_code
_entity_poly.pdbx_strand_id
1 'polypeptide(L)'
;MVQLTSQSNSLLDLVFRPADGNETAGAYREAITNRDAPSVIALSRQKVAANLELCLCEESAKMLRKEGRRVRVVSLVCWQLFNRQPKEYKEHVLPSSVSKRISVEAGSSMGWSEYVGREGIVMGVEEFGASGAYLDTFKKFGFTEENVTRVAKSLLSQY
;
A
#
# COMPACT_ATOMS: atom_id res chain seq x y z
N MET A 1 -3.69 -30.74 31.58
CA MET A 1 -3.77 -30.93 30.12
C MET A 1 -5.00 -30.15 29.65
N VAL A 2 -4.84 -28.86 29.34
CA VAL A 2 -5.93 -28.03 28.81
C VAL A 2 -5.66 -27.88 27.32
N GLN A 3 -6.45 -28.56 26.50
CA GLN A 3 -6.42 -28.44 25.04
C GLN A 3 -6.87 -27.01 24.68
N LEU A 4 -5.95 -26.23 24.12
CA LEU A 4 -6.26 -24.99 23.42
C LEU A 4 -6.91 -25.38 22.09
N THR A 5 -8.24 -25.38 22.07
CA THR A 5 -9.03 -25.63 20.87
C THR A 5 -8.84 -24.51 19.85
N SER A 6 -8.23 -24.89 18.72
CA SER A 6 -8.27 -24.28 17.38
C SER A 6 -8.73 -22.82 17.32
N GLN A 7 -7.78 -21.90 17.18
CA GLN A 7 -8.10 -20.64 16.52
C GLN A 7 -8.59 -20.99 15.12
N SER A 8 -9.84 -20.64 14.84
CA SER A 8 -10.44 -20.70 13.52
C SER A 8 -9.65 -19.79 12.58
N ASN A 9 -8.56 -20.29 12.04
CA ASN A 9 -7.81 -19.67 10.97
C ASN A 9 -8.66 -19.87 9.71
N SER A 10 -9.73 -19.06 9.59
CA SER A 10 -10.56 -19.08 8.40
C SER A 10 -9.67 -18.83 7.19
N LEU A 11 -9.69 -19.80 6.29
CA LEU A 11 -9.12 -19.81 4.95
C LEU A 11 -9.29 -18.42 4.32
N LEU A 12 -8.24 -17.61 4.34
CA LEU A 12 -8.24 -16.33 3.65
C LEU A 12 -7.18 -16.41 2.57
N ASP A 13 -7.64 -16.19 1.35
CA ASP A 13 -6.82 -16.05 0.17
C ASP A 13 -5.81 -14.92 0.41
N LEU A 14 -4.53 -15.20 0.17
CA LEU A 14 -3.49 -14.18 0.28
C LEU A 14 -3.33 -13.48 -1.06
N VAL A 15 -3.40 -12.15 -1.06
CA VAL A 15 -3.15 -11.33 -2.25
C VAL A 15 -1.92 -10.48 -1.99
N PHE A 16 -0.89 -10.69 -2.80
CA PHE A 16 0.37 -9.95 -2.75
C PHE A 16 0.46 -9.02 -3.96
N ARG A 17 0.83 -7.76 -3.73
CA ARG A 17 1.17 -6.79 -4.79
C ARG A 17 2.58 -6.23 -4.52
N PRO A 18 3.63 -7.00 -4.82
CA PRO A 18 5.00 -6.61 -4.49
C PRO A 18 5.51 -5.46 -5.34
N ALA A 19 6.36 -4.65 -4.72
CA ALA A 19 6.96 -3.46 -5.28
C ALA A 19 8.17 -3.71 -6.17
N ASP A 20 9.03 -4.63 -5.71
CA ASP A 20 10.34 -4.88 -6.29
C ASP A 20 10.69 -6.38 -6.25
N GLY A 21 11.93 -6.72 -6.64
CA GLY A 21 12.40 -8.10 -6.64
C GLY A 21 12.48 -8.74 -5.25
N ASN A 22 12.78 -7.96 -4.20
CA ASN A 22 12.90 -8.48 -2.84
C ASN A 22 11.52 -8.79 -2.26
N GLU A 23 10.57 -7.89 -2.43
CA GLU A 23 9.17 -8.14 -2.04
C GLU A 23 8.57 -9.26 -2.88
N THR A 24 8.91 -9.37 -4.16
CA THR A 24 8.46 -10.48 -5.02
C THR A 24 9.00 -11.82 -4.52
N ALA A 25 10.28 -11.90 -4.16
CA ALA A 25 10.87 -13.10 -3.60
C ALA A 25 10.25 -13.46 -2.24
N GLY A 26 9.98 -12.46 -1.39
CA GLY A 26 9.26 -12.63 -0.12
C GLY A 26 7.84 -13.15 -0.32
N ALA A 27 7.07 -12.53 -1.21
CA ALA A 27 5.71 -12.95 -1.56
C ALA A 27 5.70 -14.38 -2.12
N TYR A 28 6.65 -14.73 -2.98
CA TYR A 28 6.78 -16.08 -3.52
C TYR A 28 7.06 -17.10 -2.41
N ARG A 29 7.98 -16.78 -1.49
CA ARG A 29 8.27 -17.64 -0.33
C ARG A 29 7.02 -17.87 0.52
N GLU A 30 6.31 -16.81 0.89
CA GLU A 30 5.08 -16.94 1.69
C GLU A 30 4.01 -17.77 0.95
N ALA A 31 3.84 -17.53 -0.36
CA ALA A 31 2.88 -18.25 -1.19
C ALA A 31 3.16 -19.76 -1.26
N ILE A 32 4.41 -20.19 -1.41
CA ILE A 32 4.74 -21.63 -1.44
C ILE A 32 4.65 -22.30 -0.07
N THR A 33 4.77 -21.53 1.02
CA THR A 33 4.61 -22.05 2.39
C THR A 33 3.15 -22.14 2.80
N ASN A 34 2.28 -21.29 2.24
CA ASN A 34 0.85 -21.30 2.49
C ASN A 34 0.18 -22.46 1.72
N ARG A 35 0.03 -23.61 2.38
CA ARG A 35 -0.56 -24.82 1.77
C ARG A 35 -2.06 -24.97 2.01
N ASP A 36 -2.62 -24.15 2.88
CA ASP A 36 -4.00 -24.30 3.34
C ASP A 36 -4.98 -23.41 2.57
N ALA A 37 -4.49 -22.39 1.85
CA ALA A 37 -5.31 -21.45 1.09
C ALA A 37 -4.60 -20.99 -0.18
N PRO A 38 -5.34 -20.56 -1.22
CA PRO A 38 -4.72 -20.04 -2.43
C PRO A 38 -3.97 -18.73 -2.15
N SER A 39 -2.95 -18.48 -2.95
CA SER A 39 -2.16 -17.25 -2.92
C SER A 39 -2.08 -16.65 -4.33
N VAL A 40 -2.31 -15.35 -4.43
CA VAL A 40 -2.26 -14.56 -5.67
C VAL A 40 -1.09 -13.59 -5.57
N ILE A 41 -0.24 -13.55 -6.59
CA ILE A 41 0.85 -12.57 -6.70
C ILE A 41 0.59 -11.70 -7.93
N ALA A 42 0.15 -10.46 -7.72
CA ALA A 42 -0.15 -9.49 -8.75
C ALA A 42 1.15 -8.82 -9.24
N LEU A 43 1.71 -9.33 -10.34
CA LEU A 43 2.94 -8.81 -10.93
C LEU A 43 2.63 -7.77 -12.03
N SER A 44 3.45 -6.73 -12.10
CA SER A 44 3.35 -5.73 -13.16
C SER A 44 4.05 -6.21 -14.44
N ARG A 45 3.59 -5.72 -15.60
CA ARG A 45 4.21 -6.02 -16.91
C ARG A 45 5.45 -5.20 -17.21
N GLN A 46 5.55 -4.01 -16.61
CA GLN A 46 6.51 -2.99 -17.03
C GLN A 46 7.83 -3.16 -16.28
N LYS A 47 8.96 -3.02 -16.98
CA LYS A 47 10.29 -2.91 -16.36
C LYS A 47 10.51 -1.47 -15.89
N VAL A 48 9.75 -1.07 -14.88
CA VAL A 48 9.97 0.20 -14.17
C VAL A 48 10.77 -0.11 -12.92
N ALA A 49 11.67 0.80 -12.52
CA ALA A 49 12.23 0.75 -11.17
C ALA A 49 11.05 0.74 -10.18
N ALA A 50 11.08 -0.18 -9.20
CA ALA A 50 10.07 -0.50 -8.16
C ALA A 50 8.68 0.14 -8.39
N ASN A 51 7.64 -0.68 -8.64
CA ASN A 51 6.22 -0.27 -8.76
C ASN A 51 5.97 1.24 -8.59
N LEU A 52 5.63 1.91 -9.68
CA LEU A 52 5.70 3.37 -9.79
C LEU A 52 5.08 4.10 -8.58
N GLU A 53 4.00 3.57 -8.00
CA GLU A 53 3.36 4.08 -6.77
C GLU A 53 4.31 4.23 -5.56
N LEU A 54 5.13 3.22 -5.24
CA LEU A 54 6.05 3.31 -4.09
C LEU A 54 7.18 4.31 -4.36
N CYS A 55 7.71 4.33 -5.59
CA CYS A 55 8.68 5.34 -5.99
C CYS A 55 8.11 6.76 -5.88
N LEU A 56 6.87 6.99 -6.34
CA LEU A 56 6.19 8.27 -6.20
C LEU A 56 6.07 8.69 -4.72
N CYS A 57 5.74 7.74 -3.83
CA CYS A 57 5.64 8.00 -2.40
C CYS A 57 7.01 8.34 -1.79
N GLU A 58 8.07 7.63 -2.16
CA GLU A 58 9.43 7.90 -1.66
C GLU A 58 9.98 9.24 -2.17
N GLU A 59 9.79 9.58 -3.44
CA GLU A 59 10.23 10.88 -3.97
C GLU A 59 9.45 12.03 -3.31
N SER A 60 8.13 11.87 -3.15
CA SER A 60 7.32 12.83 -2.40
C SER A 60 7.78 12.97 -0.95
N ALA A 61 8.09 11.85 -0.29
CA ALA A 61 8.59 11.86 1.08
C ALA A 61 9.96 12.52 1.18
N LYS A 62 10.87 12.32 0.21
CA LYS A 62 12.16 13.02 0.15
C LYS A 62 11.96 14.54 0.06
N MET A 63 11.04 15.02 -0.78
CA MET A 63 10.72 16.44 -0.88
C MET A 63 10.19 17.01 0.44
N LEU A 64 9.22 16.34 1.06
CA LEU A 64 8.65 16.76 2.34
C LEU A 64 9.67 16.75 3.48
N ARG A 65 10.58 15.77 3.51
CA ARG A 65 11.69 15.71 4.48
C ARG A 65 12.66 16.88 4.30
N LYS A 66 12.96 17.29 3.06
CA LYS A 66 13.77 18.49 2.77
C LYS A 66 13.11 19.77 3.29
N GLU A 67 11.78 19.82 3.31
CA GLU A 67 11.00 20.92 3.89
C GLU A 67 10.85 20.82 5.42
N GLY A 68 11.57 19.90 6.08
CA GLY A 68 11.55 19.72 7.53
C GLY A 68 10.35 18.94 8.06
N ARG A 69 9.57 18.28 7.19
CA ARG A 69 8.43 17.46 7.61
C ARG A 69 8.87 16.04 7.94
N ARG A 70 8.36 15.49 9.04
CA ARG A 70 8.56 14.08 9.40
C ARG A 70 7.48 13.24 8.74
N VAL A 71 7.87 12.48 7.72
CA VAL A 71 6.98 11.59 6.97
C VAL A 71 7.53 10.18 6.90
N ARG A 72 6.62 9.21 6.98
CA ARG A 72 6.89 7.79 6.86
C ARG A 72 6.22 7.25 5.60
N VAL A 73 6.94 6.44 4.85
CA VAL A 73 6.39 5.64 3.74
C VAL A 73 6.25 4.21 4.23
N VAL A 74 5.15 3.56 3.90
CA VAL A 74 4.85 2.19 4.30
C VAL A 74 4.43 1.43 3.04
N SER A 75 5.14 0.34 2.74
CA SER A 75 4.75 -0.62 1.70
C SER A 75 3.81 -1.66 2.30
N LEU A 76 2.59 -1.77 1.76
CA LEU A 76 1.54 -2.64 2.26
C LEU A 76 1.28 -3.79 1.27
N VAL A 77 2.24 -4.71 1.18
CA VAL A 77 2.32 -5.76 0.16
C VAL A 77 1.12 -6.72 0.17
N CYS A 78 0.63 -7.08 1.36
CA CYS A 78 -0.49 -7.98 1.55
C CYS A 78 -1.33 -7.54 2.76
N TRP A 79 -2.55 -7.10 2.51
CA TRP A 79 -3.46 -6.59 3.54
C TRP A 79 -3.84 -7.68 4.55
N GLN A 80 -4.09 -8.90 4.06
CA GLN A 80 -4.48 -10.05 4.87
C GLN A 80 -3.41 -10.40 5.90
N LEU A 81 -2.13 -10.40 5.48
CA LEU A 81 -1.02 -10.67 6.40
C LEU A 81 -0.83 -9.54 7.41
N PHE A 82 -0.98 -8.28 6.99
CA PHE A 82 -0.91 -7.13 7.88
C PHE A 82 -2.02 -7.17 8.94
N ASN A 83 -3.26 -7.49 8.53
CA ASN A 83 -4.41 -7.52 9.44
C ASN A 83 -4.30 -8.60 10.52
N ARG A 84 -3.64 -9.72 10.20
CA ARG A 84 -3.33 -10.82 11.14
C ARG A 84 -2.24 -10.46 12.16
N GLN A 85 -1.46 -9.40 11.94
CA GLN A 85 -0.40 -9.03 12.87
C GLN A 85 -0.99 -8.59 14.23
N PRO A 86 -0.24 -8.78 15.32
CA PRO A 86 -0.61 -8.27 16.64
C PRO A 86 -0.91 -6.76 16.60
N LYS A 87 -1.77 -6.30 17.51
CA LYS A 87 -2.19 -4.90 17.57
C LYS A 87 -0.99 -3.96 17.75
N GLU A 88 -0.01 -4.39 18.51
CA GLU A 88 1.23 -3.67 18.79
C GLU A 88 2.04 -3.42 17.51
N TYR A 89 2.11 -4.41 16.62
CA TYR A 89 2.77 -4.26 15.33
C TYR A 89 2.01 -3.30 14.42
N LYS A 90 0.68 -3.43 14.35
CA LYS A 90 -0.16 -2.54 13.55
C LYS A 90 -0.05 -1.09 14.03
N GLU A 91 -0.05 -0.87 15.34
CA GLU A 91 0.16 0.46 15.95
C GLU A 91 1.58 0.98 15.69
N HIS A 92 2.59 0.11 15.68
CA HIS A 92 3.95 0.50 15.33
C HIS A 92 4.07 0.98 13.88
N VAL A 93 3.45 0.27 12.93
CA VAL A 93 3.49 0.58 11.49
C VAL A 93 2.61 1.79 11.15
N LEU A 94 1.36 1.78 11.65
CA LEU A 94 0.34 2.81 11.42
C LEU A 94 -0.18 3.39 12.75
N PRO A 95 0.61 4.25 13.44
CA PRO A 95 0.23 4.78 14.75
C PRO A 95 -1.08 5.57 14.70
N SER A 96 -1.98 5.29 15.63
CA SER A 96 -3.27 5.97 15.78
C SER A 96 -3.12 7.48 16.01
N SER A 97 -1.98 7.92 16.58
CA SER A 97 -1.60 9.33 16.74
C SER A 97 -1.35 10.06 15.42
N VAL A 98 -1.16 9.34 14.31
CA VAL A 98 -0.99 9.89 12.96
C VAL A 98 -2.27 9.68 12.17
N SER A 99 -3.19 10.66 12.23
CA SER A 99 -4.47 10.65 11.50
C SER A 99 -4.32 11.01 10.02
N LYS A 100 -3.32 11.83 9.68
CA LYS A 100 -3.05 12.32 8.33
C LYS A 100 -2.30 11.28 7.51
N ARG A 101 -3.05 10.45 6.79
CA ARG A 101 -2.50 9.38 5.95
C ARG A 101 -2.94 9.52 4.51
N ILE A 102 -2.09 9.06 3.60
CA ILE A 102 -2.38 8.99 2.17
C ILE A 102 -2.10 7.56 1.70
N SER A 103 -3.06 6.94 1.01
CA SER A 103 -2.79 5.73 0.23
C SER A 103 -2.65 6.09 -1.24
N VAL A 104 -1.74 5.41 -1.93
CA VAL A 104 -1.47 5.60 -3.36
C VAL A 104 -1.44 4.24 -4.01
N GLU A 105 -2.45 3.93 -4.82
CA GLU A 105 -2.53 2.67 -5.55
C GLU A 105 -3.21 2.88 -6.90
N ALA A 106 -2.60 2.43 -8.00
CA ALA A 106 -3.29 2.34 -9.28
C ALA A 106 -4.23 1.12 -9.30
N GLY A 107 -5.31 1.23 -8.53
CA GLY A 107 -6.34 0.23 -8.27
C GLY A 107 -7.57 0.91 -7.64
N SER A 108 -8.61 0.16 -7.32
CA SER A 108 -9.81 0.73 -6.71
C SER A 108 -9.48 1.38 -5.37
N SER A 109 -10.10 2.53 -5.08
CA SER A 109 -10.02 3.14 -3.75
C SER A 109 -10.73 2.34 -2.65
N MET A 110 -11.58 1.39 -3.03
CA MET A 110 -12.39 0.62 -2.10
C MET A 110 -11.51 -0.16 -1.11
N GLY A 111 -11.85 -0.06 0.18
CA GLY A 111 -11.15 -0.73 1.29
C GLY A 111 -10.01 0.07 1.91
N TRP A 112 -9.43 1.05 1.22
CA TRP A 112 -8.33 1.85 1.77
C TRP A 112 -8.72 2.73 2.96
N SER A 113 -10.01 3.06 3.10
CA SER A 113 -10.55 3.87 4.20
C SER A 113 -10.26 3.27 5.58
N GLU A 114 -10.15 1.95 5.70
CA GLU A 114 -9.79 1.26 6.94
C GLU A 114 -8.37 1.63 7.42
N TYR A 115 -7.44 1.85 6.49
CA TYR A 115 -6.04 2.13 6.81
C TYR A 115 -5.73 3.63 6.87
N VAL A 116 -6.34 4.43 5.98
CA VAL A 116 -6.08 5.88 5.96
C VAL A 116 -6.88 6.64 7.02
N GLY A 117 -8.02 6.09 7.45
CA GLY A 117 -8.88 6.70 8.47
C GLY A 117 -9.65 7.94 7.98
N ARG A 118 -10.35 8.60 8.90
CA ARG A 118 -11.33 9.67 8.61
C ARG A 118 -10.71 10.92 7.98
N GLU A 119 -9.49 11.24 8.36
CA GLU A 119 -8.73 12.40 7.85
C GLU A 119 -7.83 12.00 6.67
N GLY A 120 -7.86 10.74 6.27
CA GLY A 120 -7.00 10.21 5.23
C GLY A 120 -7.47 10.53 3.82
N ILE A 121 -6.55 10.46 2.87
CA ILE A 121 -6.84 10.62 1.44
C ILE A 121 -6.47 9.32 0.72
N VAL A 122 -7.34 8.86 -0.18
CA VAL A 122 -7.09 7.70 -1.03
C VAL A 122 -6.86 8.19 -2.46
N MET A 123 -5.68 7.92 -3.00
CA MET A 123 -5.37 8.10 -4.43
C MET A 123 -5.50 6.75 -5.13
N GLY A 124 -6.72 6.51 -5.64
CA GLY A 124 -7.08 5.32 -6.41
C GLY A 124 -7.51 5.65 -7.85
N VAL A 125 -7.97 4.64 -8.56
CA VAL A 125 -8.60 4.74 -9.88
C VAL A 125 -10.06 4.34 -9.75
N GLU A 126 -10.97 5.26 -10.13
CA GLU A 126 -12.42 5.04 -10.08
C GLU A 126 -13.02 4.58 -11.42
N GLU A 127 -12.19 4.53 -12.48
CA GLU A 127 -12.59 4.18 -13.83
C GLU A 127 -11.86 2.93 -14.33
N PHE A 128 -12.39 2.23 -15.33
CA PHE A 128 -11.82 0.97 -15.84
C PHE A 128 -10.46 1.11 -16.55
N GLY A 129 -9.97 2.34 -16.77
CA GLY A 129 -8.68 2.61 -17.39
C GLY A 129 -8.78 3.41 -18.69
N ALA A 130 -7.65 3.57 -19.38
CA ALA A 130 -7.59 4.21 -20.69
C ALA A 130 -6.53 3.55 -21.56
N SER A 131 -6.80 3.46 -22.87
CA SER A 131 -5.81 2.99 -23.84
C SER A 131 -4.72 4.04 -24.05
N GLY A 132 -3.46 3.63 -23.96
CA GLY A 132 -2.31 4.52 -24.08
C GLY A 132 -1.04 3.87 -23.55
N ALA A 133 0.09 4.57 -23.75
CA ALA A 133 1.34 4.17 -23.11
C ALA A 133 1.21 4.28 -21.59
N TYR A 134 1.85 3.35 -20.86
CA TYR A 134 1.71 3.24 -19.41
C TYR A 134 1.92 4.58 -18.69
N LEU A 135 3.02 5.29 -18.97
CA LEU A 135 3.33 6.56 -18.31
C LEU A 135 2.31 7.66 -18.62
N ASP A 136 1.75 7.69 -19.83
CA ASP A 136 0.76 8.70 -20.22
C ASP A 136 -0.57 8.45 -19.52
N THR A 137 -0.99 7.18 -19.49
CA THR A 137 -2.19 6.77 -18.75
C THR A 137 -2.03 6.99 -17.24
N PHE A 138 -0.85 6.71 -16.68
CA PHE A 138 -0.55 6.93 -15.26
C PHE A 138 -0.62 8.42 -14.87
N LYS A 139 -0.03 9.29 -15.70
CA LYS A 139 -0.13 10.74 -15.57
C LYS A 139 -1.57 11.23 -15.68
N LYS A 140 -2.33 10.69 -16.64
CA LYS A 140 -3.75 11.03 -16.82
C LYS A 140 -4.58 10.74 -15.57
N PHE A 141 -4.31 9.62 -14.88
CA PHE A 141 -4.96 9.27 -13.62
C PHE A 141 -4.37 10.00 -12.40
N GLY A 142 -3.45 10.95 -12.60
CA GLY A 142 -2.90 11.79 -11.54
C GLY A 142 -1.83 11.10 -10.70
N PHE A 143 -1.28 9.97 -11.13
CA PHE A 143 -0.14 9.37 -10.46
C PHE A 143 1.16 9.98 -10.96
N THR A 144 1.46 11.16 -10.44
CA THR A 144 2.72 11.87 -10.67
C THR A 144 3.32 12.34 -9.36
N GLU A 145 4.63 12.56 -9.33
CA GLU A 145 5.35 12.98 -8.11
C GLU A 145 4.82 14.32 -7.60
N GLU A 146 4.52 15.23 -8.54
CA GLU A 146 3.97 16.55 -8.25
C GLU A 146 2.59 16.42 -7.61
N ASN A 147 1.74 15.54 -8.16
CA ASN A 147 0.38 15.39 -7.66
C ASN A 147 0.36 14.72 -6.28
N VAL A 148 1.13 13.65 -6.08
CA VAL A 148 1.27 12.99 -4.77
C VAL A 148 1.79 13.98 -3.72
N THR A 149 2.81 14.76 -4.06
CA THR A 149 3.37 15.79 -3.17
C THR A 149 2.37 16.90 -2.88
N ARG A 150 1.62 17.35 -3.88
CA ARG A 150 0.55 18.35 -3.70
C ARG A 150 -0.52 17.85 -2.75
N VAL A 151 -0.99 16.61 -2.92
CA VAL A 151 -2.00 16.00 -2.04
C VAL A 151 -1.46 15.86 -0.62
N ALA A 152 -0.26 15.32 -0.45
CA ALA A 152 0.39 15.21 0.86
C ALA A 152 0.54 16.57 1.54
N LYS A 153 0.93 17.63 0.81
CA LYS A 153 1.00 18.99 1.34
C LYS A 153 -0.37 19.51 1.76
N SER A 154 -1.41 19.32 0.96
CA SER A 154 -2.77 19.75 1.29
C SER A 154 -3.30 19.09 2.57
N LEU A 155 -2.91 17.85 2.81
CA LEU A 155 -3.27 17.12 4.02
C LEU A 155 -2.53 17.69 5.26
N LEU A 156 -1.25 18.04 5.08
CA LEU A 156 -0.44 18.63 6.15
C LEU A 156 -0.85 20.08 6.47
N SER A 157 -1.19 20.89 5.46
CA SER A 157 -1.50 22.32 5.58
C SER A 157 -2.87 22.67 6.13
N GLN A 158 -3.72 21.67 6.45
CA GLN A 158 -5.04 21.93 7.05
C GLN A 158 -4.99 22.57 8.46
N TYR A 159 -3.79 22.89 8.99
CA TYR A 159 -3.57 23.67 10.22
C TYR A 159 -2.24 24.43 10.15
#